data_AF-A0A564TKN6-F1
#
_entry.id   AF-A0A564TKN6-F1
#
_cell.length_a   1.000
_cell.length_b   1.000
_cell.length_c   1.000
_cell.angle_alpha   90.00
_cell.angle_beta   90.00
_cell.angle_gamma   90.00
#
_symmetry.space_group_name_H-M   'P 1'
#
loop_
_entity.id
_entity.type
_entity.pdbx_description
1 polymer ?
#
loop_
_entity_poly.entity_id
_entity_poly.type
_entity_poly.pdbx_seq_one_letter_code
_entity_poly.pdbx_strand_id
1 'polypeptide(L)'
;MSEIEKPILTLEQDRFLKNKSFDTYKKKLEVLSRAYSANAMKTNNGFSLDSEEQYKALFEAVFSGVWDVDTGMRYVNVTEIIGVSSFLAGQKDENGYYIRNSDGEIVWDVVDIDEAELFTEEQIATIVPKEYRGKAFVLRELDARKEWGDRQPVEDNTATVQPVEETIVEVEPEPVVQPDPAVETHTVSQQKPVVKPDPVVKPLPMTKAEKQQQKKDYTKESIKIINATIDSLG
;
A
#
# COMPACT_ATOMS: atom_id res chain seq x y z
N MET A 1 13.69 -9.39 -3.51
CA MET A 1 13.52 -9.41 -2.04
C MET A 1 12.04 -9.24 -1.79
N SER A 2 11.42 -10.11 -0.99
CA SER A 2 10.00 -9.94 -0.63
C SER A 2 9.88 -8.73 0.27
N GLU A 3 9.12 -7.70 -0.14
CA GLU A 3 8.70 -6.67 0.79
C GLU A 3 7.94 -7.34 1.93
N ILE A 4 8.38 -7.09 3.16
CA ILE A 4 7.65 -7.54 4.35
C ILE A 4 6.36 -6.72 4.38
N GLU A 5 5.22 -7.41 4.29
CA GLU A 5 3.92 -6.78 4.38
C GLU A 5 3.80 -6.08 5.74
N LYS A 6 3.53 -4.77 5.71
CA LYS A 6 3.40 -3.98 6.93
C LYS A 6 2.06 -4.28 7.60
N PRO A 7 2.01 -4.32 8.94
CA PRO A 7 0.74 -4.37 9.64
C PRO A 7 -0.06 -3.10 9.36
N ILE A 8 -1.39 -3.25 9.22
CA ILE A 8 -2.32 -2.15 8.99
C ILE A 8 -3.01 -1.81 10.29
N LEU A 9 -2.92 -0.55 10.71
CA LEU A 9 -3.55 -0.02 11.92
C LEU A 9 -4.68 0.96 11.57
N THR A 10 -5.67 1.08 12.45
CA THR A 10 -6.69 2.14 12.32
C THR A 10 -6.10 3.51 12.65
N LEU A 11 -6.79 4.59 12.24
CA LEU A 11 -6.40 5.96 12.60
C LEU A 11 -6.22 6.17 14.11
N GLU A 12 -7.09 5.59 14.94
CA GLU A 12 -6.99 5.76 16.40
C GLU A 12 -5.82 4.95 16.99
N GLN A 13 -5.50 3.79 16.42
CA GLN A 13 -4.31 3.00 16.80
C GLN A 13 -3.02 3.72 16.38
N ASP A 14 -2.96 4.28 15.16
CA ASP A 14 -1.86 5.13 14.69
C ASP A 14 -1.64 6.32 15.63
N ARG A 15 -2.71 7.06 15.97
CA ARG A 15 -2.66 8.17 16.92
C ARG A 15 -2.17 7.74 18.30
N PHE A 16 -2.57 6.56 18.77
CA PHE A 16 -2.10 6.04 20.05
C PHE A 16 -0.58 5.79 20.04
N LEU A 17 -0.03 5.30 18.93
CA LEU A 17 1.40 5.03 18.75
C LEU A 17 2.24 6.28 18.44
N LYS A 18 1.62 7.36 17.95
CA LYS A 18 2.33 8.62 17.70
C LYS A 18 3.07 9.12 18.94
N ASN A 19 4.29 9.58 18.73
CA ASN A 19 5.20 10.08 19.76
C ASN A 19 5.58 9.06 20.86
N LYS A 20 5.32 7.77 20.65
CA LYS A 20 5.88 6.69 21.49
C LYS A 20 7.27 6.32 20.99
N SER A 21 8.09 5.77 21.89
CA SER A 21 9.44 5.32 21.56
C SER A 21 9.48 3.80 21.53
N PHE A 22 10.15 3.27 20.51
CA PHE A 22 10.26 1.84 20.23
C PHE A 22 11.72 1.35 20.28
N ASP A 23 12.65 2.14 20.80
CA ASP A 23 14.10 1.88 20.66
C ASP A 23 14.58 0.67 21.47
N THR A 24 13.83 0.27 22.50
CA THR A 24 14.20 -0.86 23.37
C THR A 24 13.03 -1.81 23.57
N TYR A 25 13.32 -3.08 23.83
CA TYR A 25 12.31 -4.08 24.17
C TYR A 25 11.44 -3.65 25.35
N LYS A 26 12.03 -3.05 26.39
CA LYS A 26 11.28 -2.54 27.55
C LYS A 26 10.24 -1.49 27.12
N LYS A 27 10.65 -0.50 26.32
CA LYS A 27 9.75 0.55 25.84
C LYS A 27 8.63 -0.02 24.96
N LYS A 28 8.95 -0.99 24.08
CA LYS A 28 7.95 -1.70 23.26
C LYS A 28 6.89 -2.40 24.13
N LEU A 29 7.32 -3.15 25.14
CA LEU A 29 6.41 -3.83 26.07
C LEU A 29 5.56 -2.84 26.89
N GLU A 30 6.13 -1.71 27.30
CA GLU A 30 5.36 -0.65 27.98
C GLU A 30 4.27 -0.05 27.08
N VAL A 31 4.55 0.14 25.78
CA VAL A 31 3.54 0.63 24.82
C VAL A 31 2.40 -0.38 24.67
N LEU A 32 2.70 -1.67 24.51
CA LEU A 32 1.68 -2.72 24.41
C LEU A 32 0.85 -2.84 25.68
N SER A 33 1.48 -2.81 26.85
CA SER A 33 0.78 -2.84 28.13
C SER A 33 -0.21 -1.67 28.26
N ARG A 34 0.21 -0.45 27.85
CA ARG A 34 -0.68 0.72 27.82
C ARG A 34 -1.82 0.56 26.81
N ALA A 35 -1.54 0.02 25.63
CA ALA A 35 -2.55 -0.20 24.60
C ALA A 35 -3.64 -1.18 25.08
N TYR A 36 -3.24 -2.32 25.65
CA TYR A 36 -4.18 -3.31 26.17
C TYR A 36 -4.99 -2.79 27.35
N SER A 37 -4.35 -1.99 28.21
CA SER A 37 -5.04 -1.29 29.30
C SER A 37 -6.07 -0.29 28.75
N ALA A 38 -5.70 0.51 27.73
CA ALA A 38 -6.62 1.45 27.09
C ALA A 38 -7.82 0.75 26.44
N ASN A 39 -7.59 -0.39 25.78
CA ASN A 39 -8.66 -1.21 25.21
C ASN A 39 -9.61 -1.75 26.30
N ALA A 40 -9.05 -2.30 27.39
CA ALA A 40 -9.83 -2.84 28.51
C ALA A 40 -10.66 -1.77 29.22
N MET A 41 -10.13 -0.54 29.31
CA MET A 41 -10.82 0.59 29.94
C MET A 41 -11.91 1.20 29.04
N LYS A 42 -12.03 0.79 27.77
CA LYS A 42 -12.95 1.35 26.77
C LYS A 42 -12.99 2.88 26.81
N THR A 43 -11.82 3.50 26.85
CA THR A 43 -11.71 4.95 26.93
C THR A 43 -12.43 5.60 25.74
N ASN A 44 -13.11 6.73 25.95
CA ASN A 44 -13.88 7.44 24.91
C ASN A 44 -13.04 8.03 23.75
N ASN A 45 -11.76 7.68 23.66
CA ASN A 45 -10.84 8.16 22.63
C ASN A 45 -10.91 7.34 21.33
N GLY A 46 -11.86 6.43 21.19
CA GLY A 46 -12.06 5.63 19.96
C GLY A 46 -11.01 4.54 19.71
N PHE A 47 -9.99 4.41 20.57
CA PHE A 47 -9.03 3.31 20.51
C PHE A 47 -9.72 2.00 20.90
N SER A 48 -9.71 1.02 20.00
CA SER A 48 -10.15 -0.35 20.25
C SER A 48 -9.23 -1.38 19.60
N LEU A 49 -9.24 -2.58 20.17
CA LEU A 49 -8.69 -3.81 19.62
C LEU A 49 -9.80 -4.86 19.70
N ASP A 50 -10.59 -4.96 18.63
CA ASP A 50 -11.85 -5.71 18.58
C ASP A 50 -11.67 -7.13 18.00
N SER A 51 -10.48 -7.46 17.50
CA SER A 51 -10.17 -8.76 16.90
C SER A 51 -8.72 -9.18 17.15
N GLU A 52 -8.46 -10.48 17.15
CA GLU A 52 -7.11 -11.05 17.26
C GLU A 52 -6.17 -10.51 16.17
N GLU A 53 -6.70 -10.26 14.97
CA GLU A 53 -5.97 -9.64 13.87
C GLU A 53 -5.49 -8.24 14.23
N GLN A 54 -6.30 -7.42 14.92
CA GLN A 54 -5.90 -6.10 15.39
C GLN A 54 -4.85 -6.17 16.51
N TYR A 55 -4.99 -7.12 17.45
CA TYR A 55 -3.96 -7.37 18.47
C TYR A 55 -2.62 -7.72 17.83
N LYS A 56 -2.64 -8.64 16.85
CA LYS A 56 -1.46 -9.06 16.11
C LYS A 56 -0.84 -7.90 15.33
N ALA A 57 -1.65 -7.14 14.59
CA ALA A 57 -1.17 -6.00 13.81
C ALA A 57 -0.51 -4.94 14.69
N LEU A 58 -1.11 -4.60 15.84
CA LEU A 58 -0.52 -3.68 16.80
C LEU A 58 0.81 -4.21 17.36
N PHE A 59 0.85 -5.49 17.74
CA PHE A 59 2.07 -6.13 18.21
C PHE A 59 3.19 -6.03 17.15
N GLU A 60 2.91 -6.41 15.92
CA GLU A 60 3.86 -6.36 14.81
C GLU A 60 4.32 -4.91 14.57
N ALA A 61 3.42 -3.93 14.59
CA ALA A 61 3.73 -2.52 14.39
C ALA A 61 4.67 -1.97 15.48
N VAL A 62 4.43 -2.31 16.75
CA VAL A 62 5.28 -1.88 17.87
C VAL A 62 6.67 -2.51 17.79
N PHE A 63 6.76 -3.77 17.35
CA PHE A 63 8.03 -4.48 17.25
C PHE A 63 8.84 -4.14 16.01
N SER A 64 8.17 -3.88 14.87
CA SER A 64 8.81 -3.45 13.64
C SER A 64 9.14 -1.95 13.64
N GLY A 65 8.34 -1.14 14.36
CA GLY A 65 8.37 0.32 14.28
C GLY A 65 7.82 0.88 12.97
N VAL A 66 7.20 0.03 12.13
CA VAL A 66 6.64 0.40 10.83
C VAL A 66 5.25 -0.22 10.65
N TRP A 67 4.31 0.58 10.16
CA TRP A 67 2.95 0.17 9.87
C TRP A 67 2.38 1.05 8.76
N ASP A 68 1.28 0.59 8.20
CA ASP A 68 0.44 1.35 7.31
C ASP A 68 -0.88 1.70 8.03
N VAL A 69 -1.61 2.71 7.54
CA VAL A 69 -2.80 3.23 8.22
C VAL A 69 -4.03 3.05 7.35
N ASP A 70 -5.06 2.39 7.91
CA ASP A 70 -6.41 2.38 7.39
C ASP A 70 -7.13 3.66 7.84
N THR A 71 -7.42 4.54 6.88
CA THR A 71 -8.14 5.80 7.07
C THR A 71 -9.62 5.62 7.37
N GLY A 72 -10.15 4.40 7.22
CA GLY A 72 -11.59 4.12 7.24
C GLY A 72 -12.31 4.53 5.96
N MET A 73 -11.59 5.13 5.00
CA MET A 73 -12.12 5.53 3.71
C MET A 73 -12.02 4.38 2.72
N ARG A 74 -13.00 4.32 1.82
CA ARG A 74 -13.17 3.23 0.86
C ARG A 74 -13.47 3.80 -0.52
N TYR A 75 -12.93 3.16 -1.53
CA TYR A 75 -13.36 3.33 -2.90
C TYR A 75 -14.43 2.29 -3.25
N VAL A 76 -15.30 2.62 -4.21
CA VAL A 76 -16.26 1.67 -4.77
C VAL A 76 -15.88 1.42 -6.23
N ASN A 77 -15.20 0.31 -6.51
CA ASN A 77 -14.84 -0.11 -7.86
C ASN A 77 -16.02 -0.88 -8.47
N VAL A 78 -16.76 -0.27 -9.40
CA VAL A 78 -17.94 -0.88 -10.03
C VAL A 78 -17.58 -1.95 -11.06
N THR A 79 -16.31 -2.02 -11.47
CA THR A 79 -15.79 -2.99 -12.47
C THR A 79 -14.78 -3.98 -11.89
N GLU A 80 -14.69 -4.12 -10.57
CA GLU A 80 -13.75 -5.04 -9.91
C GLU A 80 -13.89 -6.49 -10.41
N ILE A 81 -15.13 -6.94 -10.66
CA ILE A 81 -15.44 -8.30 -11.13
C ILE A 81 -14.73 -8.63 -12.47
N ILE A 82 -14.46 -7.62 -13.29
CA ILE A 82 -13.79 -7.76 -14.58
C ILE A 82 -12.35 -7.27 -14.56
N GLY A 83 -11.80 -6.91 -13.38
CA GLY A 83 -10.41 -6.49 -13.21
C GLY A 83 -10.08 -5.15 -13.85
N VAL A 84 -11.06 -4.25 -13.97
CA VAL A 84 -10.89 -2.90 -14.52
C VAL A 84 -11.02 -1.88 -13.40
N SER A 85 -10.22 -0.81 -13.45
CA SER A 85 -10.23 0.32 -12.51
C SER A 85 -11.29 1.34 -12.92
N SER A 86 -12.55 1.13 -12.54
CA SER A 86 -13.59 2.14 -12.74
C SER A 86 -14.37 2.34 -11.45
N PHE A 87 -14.30 3.54 -10.91
CA PHE A 87 -14.76 3.86 -9.57
C PHE A 87 -15.97 4.78 -9.59
N LEU A 88 -16.77 4.69 -8.54
CA LEU A 88 -17.95 5.52 -8.37
C LEU A 88 -17.57 6.92 -7.86
N ALA A 89 -18.10 7.96 -8.50
CA ALA A 89 -18.05 9.33 -8.00
C ALA A 89 -19.44 9.97 -8.09
N GLY A 90 -19.91 10.59 -7.02
CA GLY A 90 -21.18 11.33 -7.07
C GLY A 90 -20.98 12.70 -7.69
N GLN A 91 -21.82 13.06 -8.66
CA GLN A 91 -21.81 14.41 -9.23
C GLN A 91 -22.18 15.44 -8.16
N LYS A 92 -21.43 16.53 -8.09
CA LYS A 92 -21.65 17.62 -7.14
C LYS A 92 -21.86 18.94 -7.85
N ASP A 93 -22.75 19.76 -7.30
CA ASP A 93 -22.91 21.15 -7.73
C ASP A 93 -21.73 22.03 -7.28
N GLU A 94 -21.75 23.31 -7.65
CA GLU A 94 -20.72 24.30 -7.26
C GLU A 94 -20.60 24.48 -5.74
N ASN A 95 -21.60 24.05 -4.98
CA ASN A 95 -21.64 24.13 -3.52
C ASN A 95 -21.19 22.81 -2.85
N GLY A 96 -20.86 21.77 -3.62
CA GLY A 96 -20.41 20.48 -3.14
C GLY A 96 -21.52 19.52 -2.72
N TYR A 97 -22.79 19.83 -3.01
CA TYR A 97 -23.91 18.94 -2.75
C TYR A 97 -24.14 17.98 -3.91
N TYR A 98 -24.56 16.75 -3.60
CA TYR A 98 -24.87 15.76 -4.63
C TYR A 98 -26.01 16.23 -5.53
N ILE A 99 -25.76 16.24 -6.83
CA ILE A 99 -26.77 16.45 -7.86
C ILE A 99 -27.71 15.25 -7.85
N ARG A 100 -29.02 15.52 -7.93
CA ARG A 100 -30.06 14.50 -7.94
C ARG A 100 -30.87 14.54 -9.23
N ASN A 101 -31.27 13.37 -9.72
CA ASN A 101 -32.16 13.23 -10.86
C ASN A 101 -33.62 13.59 -10.48
N SER A 102 -34.54 13.50 -11.45
CA SER A 102 -35.97 13.74 -11.24
C SER A 102 -36.61 12.83 -10.19
N ASP A 103 -36.03 11.64 -9.96
CA ASP A 103 -36.49 10.65 -9.00
C ASP A 103 -35.91 10.88 -7.59
N GLY A 104 -35.06 11.91 -7.43
CA GLY A 104 -34.41 12.27 -6.17
C GLY A 104 -33.20 11.42 -5.82
N GLU A 105 -32.73 10.59 -6.75
CA GLU A 105 -31.54 9.75 -6.61
C GLU A 105 -30.28 10.53 -7.00
N ILE A 106 -29.15 10.22 -6.36
CA ILE A 106 -27.86 10.85 -6.69
C ILE A 106 -27.44 10.45 -8.11
N VAL A 107 -26.97 11.42 -8.88
CA VAL A 107 -26.35 11.17 -10.19
C VAL A 107 -24.91 10.73 -9.96
N TRP A 108 -24.56 9.58 -10.55
CA TRP A 108 -23.25 8.96 -10.40
C TRP A 108 -22.48 8.95 -11.71
N ASP A 109 -21.19 9.21 -11.62
CA ASP A 109 -20.23 9.00 -12.68
C ASP A 109 -19.35 7.78 -12.38
N VAL A 110 -18.82 7.21 -13.45
CA VAL A 110 -17.82 6.15 -13.41
C VAL A 110 -16.52 6.74 -13.93
N VAL A 111 -15.52 6.80 -13.05
CA VAL A 111 -14.28 7.55 -13.26
C VAL A 111 -13.05 6.72 -12.89
N ASP A 112 -11.86 7.20 -13.24
CA ASP A 112 -10.59 6.61 -12.80
C ASP A 112 -10.29 6.93 -11.33
N ILE A 113 -9.29 6.26 -10.74
CA ILE A 113 -8.96 6.38 -9.30
C ILE A 113 -8.65 7.82 -8.85
N ASP A 114 -8.15 8.65 -9.75
CA ASP A 114 -7.77 10.04 -9.48
C ASP A 114 -8.96 10.97 -9.24
N GLU A 115 -10.11 10.62 -9.81
CA GLU A 115 -11.37 11.36 -9.70
C GLU A 115 -12.39 10.64 -8.80
N ALA A 116 -12.08 9.41 -8.42
CA ALA A 116 -12.91 8.56 -7.58
C ALA A 116 -13.23 9.20 -6.23
N GLU A 117 -14.47 9.04 -5.78
CA GLU A 117 -14.88 9.51 -4.47
C GLU A 117 -14.55 8.49 -3.38
N LEU A 118 -14.08 9.01 -2.23
CA LEU A 118 -13.84 8.23 -1.03
C LEU A 118 -15.07 8.29 -0.13
N PHE A 119 -15.50 7.12 0.34
CA PHE A 119 -16.67 6.97 1.19
C PHE A 119 -16.32 6.33 2.54
N THR A 120 -17.03 6.73 3.58
CA THR A 120 -17.07 5.97 4.85
C THR A 120 -17.99 4.75 4.71
N GLU A 121 -17.86 3.78 5.63
CA GLU A 121 -18.78 2.62 5.66
C GLU A 121 -20.26 3.06 5.83
N GLU A 122 -20.51 4.12 6.58
CA GLU A 122 -21.84 4.71 6.77
C GLU A 122 -22.39 5.31 5.47
N GLN A 123 -21.55 6.04 4.74
CA GLN A 123 -21.92 6.58 3.42
C GLN A 123 -22.20 5.44 2.43
N ILE A 124 -21.38 4.39 2.43
CA ILE A 124 -21.64 3.20 1.59
C ILE A 124 -22.98 2.57 1.94
N ALA A 125 -23.31 2.42 3.22
CA ALA A 125 -24.57 1.86 3.66
C ALA A 125 -25.79 2.74 3.30
N THR A 126 -25.60 4.06 3.17
CA THR A 126 -26.69 5.03 3.05
C THR A 126 -26.89 5.51 1.62
N ILE A 127 -25.84 6.02 0.98
CA ILE A 127 -25.93 6.77 -0.28
C ILE A 127 -25.52 5.95 -1.51
N VAL A 128 -24.53 5.05 -1.39
CA VAL A 128 -24.05 4.26 -2.53
C VAL A 128 -25.15 3.32 -3.04
N PRO A 129 -25.30 3.08 -4.36
CA PRO A 129 -26.29 2.13 -4.89
C PRO A 129 -26.14 0.74 -4.29
N LYS A 130 -27.27 0.05 -4.01
CA LYS A 130 -27.29 -1.21 -3.24
C LYS A 130 -26.47 -2.32 -3.89
N GLU A 131 -26.39 -2.30 -5.21
CA GLU A 131 -25.69 -3.24 -6.08
C GLU A 131 -24.18 -3.24 -5.79
N TYR A 132 -23.62 -2.08 -5.42
CA TYR A 132 -22.18 -1.87 -5.21
C TYR A 132 -21.75 -1.85 -3.74
N ARG A 133 -22.67 -2.11 -2.80
CA ARG A 133 -22.34 -2.17 -1.36
C ARG A 133 -21.65 -3.46 -0.94
N GLY A 134 -21.59 -4.45 -1.84
CA GLY A 134 -20.95 -5.72 -1.57
C GLY A 134 -19.44 -5.58 -1.39
N LYS A 135 -18.85 -6.44 -0.53
CA LYS A 135 -17.39 -6.48 -0.28
C LYS A 135 -16.54 -6.70 -1.54
N ALA A 136 -17.13 -7.19 -2.62
CA ALA A 136 -16.46 -7.36 -3.90
C ALA A 136 -16.23 -6.05 -4.66
N PHE A 137 -16.92 -4.96 -4.31
CA PHE A 137 -16.78 -3.66 -4.97
C PHE A 137 -16.13 -2.62 -4.04
N VAL A 138 -16.19 -2.85 -2.73
CA VAL A 138 -15.66 -1.91 -1.73
C VAL A 138 -14.21 -2.23 -1.43
N LEU A 139 -13.33 -1.31 -1.81
CA LEU A 139 -11.88 -1.43 -1.63
C LEU A 139 -11.39 -0.44 -0.58
N ARG A 140 -10.43 -0.84 0.25
CA ARG A 140 -9.76 0.09 1.15
C ARG A 140 -8.94 1.08 0.32
N GLU A 141 -8.95 2.35 0.72
CA GLU A 141 -8.14 3.38 0.08
C GLU A 141 -6.70 2.91 -0.10
N LEU A 142 -6.10 2.38 0.96
CA LEU A 142 -4.73 1.88 0.95
C LEU A 142 -4.49 0.76 -0.07
N ASP A 143 -5.40 -0.20 -0.17
CA ASP A 143 -5.26 -1.33 -1.09
C ASP A 143 -5.38 -0.84 -2.54
N ALA A 144 -6.34 0.04 -2.80
CA ALA A 144 -6.55 0.60 -4.14
C ALA A 144 -5.37 1.46 -4.60
N ARG A 145 -4.83 2.32 -3.72
CA ARG A 145 -3.67 3.15 -4.05
C ARG A 145 -2.41 2.33 -4.29
N LYS A 146 -2.25 1.20 -3.58
CA LYS A 146 -1.14 0.27 -3.81
C LYS A 146 -1.23 -0.40 -5.19
N GLU A 147 -2.43 -0.65 -5.69
CA GLU A 147 -2.65 -1.34 -6.95
C GLU A 147 -2.67 -0.40 -8.17
N TRP A 148 -3.30 0.78 -8.05
CA TRP A 148 -3.52 1.70 -9.17
C TRP A 148 -2.78 3.04 -9.06
N GLY A 149 -2.00 3.25 -8.00
CA GLY A 149 -1.20 4.45 -7.81
C GLY A 149 -1.92 5.60 -7.10
N ASP A 150 -1.17 6.65 -6.80
CA ASP A 150 -1.67 7.84 -6.12
C ASP A 150 -2.24 8.86 -7.09
N ARG A 151 -3.32 9.51 -6.65
CA ARG A 151 -3.87 10.74 -7.23
C ARG A 151 -2.72 11.69 -7.51
N GLN A 152 -2.42 11.90 -8.80
CA GLN A 152 -1.60 13.02 -9.21
C GLN A 152 -2.27 14.27 -8.61
N PRO A 153 -1.57 15.07 -7.79
CA PRO A 153 -2.14 16.34 -7.37
C PRO A 153 -2.49 17.08 -8.65
N VAL A 154 -3.75 17.50 -8.77
CA VAL A 154 -4.15 18.45 -9.80
C VAL A 154 -3.38 19.72 -9.45
N GLU A 155 -2.23 19.91 -10.08
CA GLU A 155 -1.57 21.20 -10.08
C GLU A 155 -2.60 22.15 -10.70
N ASP A 156 -3.10 23.08 -9.87
CA ASP A 156 -3.75 24.28 -10.37
C ASP A 156 -2.79 24.89 -11.39
N ASN A 157 -3.09 24.67 -12.67
CA ASN A 157 -2.43 25.32 -13.79
C ASN A 157 -2.77 26.81 -13.74
N THR A 158 -2.24 27.50 -12.75
CA THR A 158 -1.98 28.93 -12.83
C THR A 158 -0.87 29.07 -13.85
N ALA A 159 -1.32 29.24 -15.10
CA ALA A 159 -0.51 29.63 -16.24
C ALA A 159 0.25 30.91 -15.89
N THR A 160 1.42 30.75 -15.28
CA THR A 160 2.41 31.80 -15.15
C THR A 160 3.18 31.75 -16.45
N VAL A 161 2.73 32.58 -17.39
CA VAL A 161 3.41 32.85 -18.65
C VAL A 161 4.84 33.27 -18.32
N GLN A 162 5.80 32.37 -18.54
CA GLN A 162 7.21 32.73 -18.53
C GLN A 162 7.50 33.49 -19.82
N PRO A 163 8.21 34.64 -19.77
CA PRO A 163 8.62 35.33 -20.98
C PRO A 163 9.70 34.49 -21.68
N VAL A 164 9.50 34.25 -22.96
CA VAL A 164 10.45 33.56 -23.84
C VAL A 164 11.66 34.50 -24.05
N GLU A 165 12.83 34.15 -23.53
CA GLU A 165 14.08 34.78 -23.95
C GLU A 165 14.52 34.16 -25.29
N GLU A 166 14.41 34.94 -26.36
CA GLU A 166 14.94 34.63 -27.68
C GLU A 166 16.47 34.51 -27.61
N THR A 167 17.00 33.30 -27.80
CA THR A 167 18.43 33.08 -28.08
C THR A 167 18.61 33.01 -29.59
N ILE A 168 19.23 34.06 -30.13
CA ILE A 168 19.53 34.22 -31.55
C ILE A 168 20.68 33.26 -31.89
N VAL A 169 20.43 32.31 -32.79
CA VAL A 169 21.42 31.37 -33.33
C VAL A 169 22.17 32.05 -34.46
N GLU A 170 23.46 32.32 -34.28
CA GLU A 170 24.37 32.77 -35.34
C GLU A 170 25.04 31.55 -35.97
N VAL A 171 24.79 31.33 -37.27
CA VAL A 171 25.32 30.23 -38.09
C VAL A 171 26.33 30.82 -39.07
N GLU A 172 27.56 30.29 -39.12
CA GLU A 172 28.47 30.43 -40.27
C GLU A 172 29.37 29.18 -40.42
N PRO A 173 29.87 28.86 -41.63
CA PRO A 173 29.82 27.51 -42.20
C PRO A 173 31.19 26.82 -42.36
N GLU A 174 31.12 25.49 -42.60
CA GLU A 174 32.26 24.56 -42.85
C GLU A 174 33.06 24.84 -44.13
N PRO A 175 34.28 24.25 -44.26
CA PRO A 175 34.52 23.44 -45.46
C PRO A 175 35.33 22.13 -45.27
N VAL A 176 34.74 21.05 -45.81
CA VAL A 176 35.21 19.84 -46.53
C VAL A 176 36.73 19.60 -46.76
N VAL A 177 37.24 18.36 -46.54
CA VAL A 177 37.93 17.41 -47.49
C VAL A 177 38.62 16.22 -46.75
N GLN A 178 38.59 15.04 -47.39
CA GLN A 178 38.81 13.60 -47.02
C GLN A 178 40.31 13.11 -46.85
N PRO A 179 40.69 11.80 -46.92
CA PRO A 179 40.62 10.69 -45.91
C PRO A 179 41.96 9.89 -45.65
N ASP A 180 42.01 9.08 -44.56
CA ASP A 180 42.79 7.83 -44.23
C ASP A 180 44.34 7.71 -44.48
N PRO A 181 45.15 6.83 -43.79
CA PRO A 181 44.83 5.43 -43.41
C PRO A 181 45.47 4.80 -42.12
N ALA A 182 44.86 3.67 -41.73
CA ALA A 182 45.37 2.40 -41.16
C ALA A 182 46.61 2.35 -40.20
N VAL A 183 46.41 1.76 -39.01
CA VAL A 183 47.39 0.83 -38.38
C VAL A 183 46.64 -0.26 -37.60
N GLU A 184 46.87 -1.52 -37.99
CA GLU A 184 46.53 -2.74 -37.25
C GLU A 184 47.57 -3.00 -36.15
N THR A 185 47.13 -3.49 -34.98
CA THR A 185 47.96 -4.38 -34.14
C THR A 185 47.11 -5.44 -33.43
N HIS A 186 47.39 -6.71 -33.74
CA HIS A 186 46.91 -7.91 -33.06
C HIS A 186 47.53 -8.08 -31.66
N THR A 187 46.79 -8.69 -30.72
CA THR A 187 47.34 -9.60 -29.69
C THR A 187 46.29 -10.61 -29.20
N VAL A 188 46.79 -11.74 -28.68
CA VAL A 188 46.24 -13.09 -28.73
C VAL A 188 45.55 -13.56 -27.43
N SER A 189 44.46 -14.31 -27.63
CA SER A 189 43.85 -15.44 -26.87
C SER A 189 44.43 -15.88 -25.51
N GLN A 190 43.54 -16.03 -24.51
CA GLN A 190 43.55 -17.17 -23.58
C GLN A 190 42.11 -17.64 -23.27
N GLN A 191 41.78 -18.86 -23.70
CA GLN A 191 40.58 -19.60 -23.31
C GLN A 191 40.78 -20.29 -21.95
N LYS A 192 39.75 -20.29 -21.10
CA LYS A 192 39.61 -21.15 -19.91
C LYS A 192 38.25 -21.88 -19.98
N PRO A 193 38.11 -23.14 -19.51
CA PRO A 193 37.02 -24.03 -19.91
C PRO A 193 35.67 -23.63 -19.30
N VAL A 194 34.60 -23.74 -20.09
CA VAL A 194 33.21 -23.59 -19.64
C VAL A 194 32.81 -24.80 -18.80
N VAL A 195 32.72 -24.63 -17.49
CA VAL A 195 32.02 -25.58 -16.59
C VAL A 195 30.54 -25.21 -16.63
N LYS A 196 29.70 -26.12 -17.15
CA LYS A 196 28.24 -25.99 -17.08
C LYS A 196 27.80 -26.15 -15.62
N PRO A 197 27.08 -25.19 -15.01
CA PRO A 197 26.50 -25.41 -13.69
C PRO A 197 25.32 -26.39 -13.80
N ASP A 198 25.23 -27.32 -12.85
CA ASP A 198 24.09 -28.22 -12.69
C ASP A 198 22.78 -27.45 -12.53
N PRO A 199 21.64 -28.00 -12.99
CA PRO A 199 20.36 -27.32 -12.91
C PRO A 199 19.98 -27.11 -11.44
N VAL A 200 19.85 -25.84 -11.04
CA VAL A 200 19.29 -25.44 -9.74
C VAL A 200 17.84 -25.93 -9.68
N VAL A 201 17.61 -27.02 -8.96
CA VAL A 201 16.27 -27.53 -8.66
C VAL A 201 15.56 -26.49 -7.80
N LYS A 202 14.64 -25.73 -8.40
CA LYS A 202 13.75 -24.83 -7.66
C LYS A 202 12.91 -25.67 -6.68
N PRO A 203 12.79 -25.28 -5.41
CA PRO A 203 11.89 -25.96 -4.47
C PRO A 203 10.48 -26.00 -5.04
N LEU A 204 9.81 -27.15 -4.97
CA LEU A 204 8.43 -27.27 -5.43
C LEU A 204 7.53 -26.28 -4.68
N PRO A 205 6.58 -25.63 -5.38
CA PRO A 205 5.60 -24.77 -4.72
C PRO A 205 4.74 -25.60 -3.77
N MET A 206 4.73 -25.21 -2.49
CA MET A 206 3.93 -25.87 -1.46
C MET A 206 2.44 -25.73 -1.74
N THR A 207 1.70 -26.83 -1.62
CA THR A 207 0.25 -26.89 -1.72
C THR A 207 -0.42 -26.15 -0.55
N LYS A 208 -1.70 -25.78 -0.73
CA LYS A 208 -2.49 -25.13 0.34
C LYS A 208 -2.56 -25.97 1.62
N ALA A 209 -2.58 -27.30 1.50
CA ALA A 209 -2.59 -28.21 2.64
C ALA A 209 -1.26 -28.18 3.42
N GLU A 210 -0.13 -28.17 2.71
CA GLU A 210 1.20 -28.09 3.33
C GLU A 210 1.44 -26.74 4.02
N LYS A 211 0.95 -25.63 3.44
CA LYS A 211 1.01 -24.31 4.09
C LYS A 211 0.16 -24.26 5.37
N GLN A 212 -1.01 -24.90 5.37
CA GLN A 212 -1.86 -24.97 6.57
C GLN A 212 -1.23 -25.86 7.65
N GLN A 213 -0.61 -26.97 7.27
CA GLN A 213 0.09 -27.85 8.21
C GLN A 213 1.30 -27.14 8.82
N GLN A 214 2.10 -26.47 7.99
CA GLN A 214 3.24 -25.68 8.45
C GLN A 214 2.83 -24.57 9.41
N LYS A 215 1.73 -23.85 9.14
CA LYS A 215 1.17 -22.87 10.08
C LYS A 215 0.79 -23.50 11.42
N LYS A 216 0.12 -24.67 11.42
CA LYS A 216 -0.24 -25.38 12.65
C LYS A 216 1.00 -25.82 13.45
N ASP A 217 2.05 -26.26 12.78
CA ASP A 217 3.29 -26.71 13.41
C ASP A 217 4.06 -25.53 14.03
N TYR A 218 4.11 -24.37 13.35
CA TYR A 218 4.66 -23.14 13.93
C TYR A 218 3.87 -22.65 15.15
N THR A 219 2.53 -22.75 15.13
CA THR A 219 1.70 -22.39 16.28
C THR A 219 1.93 -23.30 17.48
N LYS A 220 2.13 -24.61 17.25
CA LYS A 220 2.46 -25.56 18.33
C LYS A 220 3.82 -25.31 18.95
N GLU A 221 4.85 -25.06 18.13
CA GLU A 221 6.20 -24.77 18.65
C GLU A 221 6.26 -23.44 19.40
N SER A 222 5.55 -22.41 18.93
CA SER A 222 5.47 -21.13 19.65
C SER A 222 4.76 -21.25 21.00
N ILE A 223 3.66 -22.01 21.09
CA ILE A 223 2.99 -22.29 22.38
C ILE A 223 3.91 -23.07 23.33
N LYS A 224 4.69 -24.03 22.81
CA LYS A 224 5.64 -24.80 23.61
C LYS A 224 6.74 -23.92 24.21
N ILE A 225 7.26 -22.96 23.44
CA ILE A 225 8.26 -21.98 23.90
C ILE A 225 7.68 -21.05 24.97
N ILE A 226 6.44 -20.58 24.79
CA ILE A 226 5.75 -19.73 25.77
C ILE A 226 5.56 -20.46 27.10
N ASN A 227 5.06 -21.71 27.07
CA ASN A 227 4.84 -22.50 28.28
C ASN A 227 6.16 -22.82 28.99
N ALA A 228 7.21 -23.21 28.27
CA ALA A 228 8.53 -23.44 28.85
C ALA A 228 9.15 -22.18 29.49
N THR A 229 8.79 -20.99 28.99
CA THR A 229 9.24 -19.72 29.56
C THR A 229 8.47 -19.37 30.84
N ILE A 230 7.17 -19.69 30.90
CA ILE A 230 6.34 -19.50 32.10
C ILE A 230 6.80 -20.44 33.23
N ASP A 231 7.10 -21.70 32.92
CA ASP A 231 7.57 -22.69 33.89
C ASP A 231 8.98 -22.36 34.44
N SER A 232 9.79 -21.59 33.69
CA SER A 232 11.11 -21.14 34.14
C SER A 232 11.07 -19.88 35.03
N LEU A 233 9.91 -19.24 35.17
CA LEU A 233 9.73 -17.98 35.92
C LEU A 233 9.00 -18.16 37.26
N GLY A 234 8.55 -19.37 37.58
CA GLY A 234 8.01 -19.77 38.89
C GLY A 234 9.03 -20.50 39.75
#